data_AF-A0A812ZGY1-F1
#
_entry.id   AF-A0A812ZGY1-F1
#
_cell.length_a   1.000
_cell.length_b   1.000
_cell.length_c   1.000
_cell.angle_alpha   90.00
_cell.angle_beta   90.00
_cell.angle_gamma   90.00
#
_symmetry.space_group_name_H-M   'P 1'
#
loop_
_entity.id
_entity.type
_entity.pdbx_description
1 polymer ?
#
loop_
_entity_poly.entity_id
_entity_poly.type
_entity_poly.pdbx_seq_one_letter_code
_entity_poly.pdbx_strand_id
1 'polypeptide(L)'
;MGQNASHLQSARDEAPQPKSSGPASELSFVDIRSAEEQGPGERELGPGNQKRIPDKFQRLATLGHLEVDTEIARGLSLRESLRQGGRLWLTAPADLSDKSRAELWSRSRPVEHFDVFISHTWMTPGKWKLLSLLFHSGSQKVLVIWFITVLAVLSLTILGVLPAPWWIEAHAMEFKAMCPVGPWIELASFVATFAGFIAAPYLPSVLRPRDTCFLDVASIHQTDQRLMERGVYGIGGFLRISRELRVLWSTPYLSRLWCVFELAAFRTANPEGKITLAPLFVETILAAVILWEYFFTLIYWSTRASQVGEVYNSVSYLFAMLPCCFAMHMIRRSHMAKHKLFSDLEHFDLGKVQCSNDFDKDFIHAAIVRWYGGEEAFTAFVRGPLREELLGARPSTPLVAYPLLLLSPAIASSLTFLAGLWRGGAPVHCLLSYVMGSFLGFNILWVFSCVSLFFYLCDHFAEPRWPGIFDYLQTLLISSRIWFLMS
;
A
#
# COMPACT_ATOMS: atom_id res chain seq x y z
N MET A 1 -41.62 -54.82 12.82
CA MET A 1 -41.62 -55.22 14.25
C MET A 1 -40.63 -54.31 14.95
N GLY A 2 -40.92 -53.48 15.93
CA GLY A 2 -42.12 -53.17 16.70
C GLY A 2 -41.62 -52.30 17.86
N GLN A 3 -42.22 -51.11 18.02
CA GLN A 3 -42.40 -50.32 19.23
C GLN A 3 -41.25 -50.23 20.28
N ASN A 4 -40.77 -49.02 20.53
CA ASN A 4 -41.28 -48.25 21.67
C ASN A 4 -40.89 -46.77 21.61
N ALA A 5 -41.92 -45.93 21.72
CA ALA A 5 -41.88 -44.49 21.81
C ALA A 5 -42.62 -44.10 23.09
N SER A 6 -42.02 -43.23 23.91
CA SER A 6 -42.73 -42.21 24.71
C SER A 6 -41.77 -41.42 25.59
N HIS A 7 -42.17 -40.18 25.86
CA HIS A 7 -41.64 -39.20 26.81
C HIS A 7 -40.44 -38.33 26.37
N LEU A 8 -40.75 -37.18 25.76
CA LEU A 8 -40.82 -35.91 26.50
C LEU A 8 -41.43 -34.81 25.63
N GLN A 9 -42.38 -34.10 26.22
CA GLN A 9 -43.32 -33.18 25.59
C GLN A 9 -43.09 -31.79 26.19
N SER A 10 -43.27 -30.77 25.34
CA SER A 10 -43.71 -29.41 25.69
C SER A 10 -42.74 -28.47 26.41
N ALA A 11 -42.17 -27.54 25.63
CA ALA A 11 -42.05 -26.13 26.03
C ALA A 11 -41.98 -25.27 24.75
N ARG A 12 -43.17 -24.91 24.24
CA ARG A 12 -43.38 -23.71 23.42
C ARG A 12 -43.60 -22.59 24.42
N ASP A 13 -42.73 -21.59 24.45
CA ASP A 13 -43.05 -20.27 25.00
C ASP A 13 -42.28 -19.18 24.23
N GLU A 14 -43.09 -18.35 23.57
CA GLU A 14 -42.99 -16.90 23.45
C GLU A 14 -41.65 -16.25 23.06
N ALA A 15 -41.58 -15.86 21.78
CA ALA A 15 -40.67 -14.83 21.30
C ALA A 15 -41.06 -13.45 21.89
N PRO A 16 -40.12 -12.69 22.48
CA PRO A 16 -40.42 -11.33 22.91
C PRO A 16 -40.47 -10.39 21.70
N GLN A 17 -41.58 -9.67 21.57
CA GLN A 17 -41.73 -8.52 20.68
C GLN A 17 -40.70 -7.42 21.00
N PRO A 18 -40.24 -6.66 19.98
CA PRO A 18 -39.34 -5.53 20.19
C PRO A 18 -40.10 -4.38 20.87
N LYS A 19 -39.70 -4.04 22.10
CA LYS A 19 -40.19 -2.84 22.80
C LYS A 19 -39.68 -1.59 22.10
N SER A 20 -40.64 -0.73 21.81
CA SER A 20 -40.50 0.65 21.35
C SER A 20 -39.83 1.55 22.40
N SER A 21 -39.07 2.52 21.88
CA SER A 21 -38.89 3.90 22.38
C SER A 21 -38.35 4.13 23.80
N GLY A 22 -37.11 4.63 23.86
CA GLY A 22 -36.54 5.46 24.93
C GLY A 22 -35.33 6.22 24.35
N PRO A 23 -35.13 7.52 24.67
CA PRO A 23 -34.39 8.43 23.82
C PRO A 23 -32.88 8.17 23.89
N ALA A 24 -32.26 8.08 22.72
CA ALA A 24 -30.82 8.22 22.60
C ALA A 24 -30.46 9.64 23.08
N SER A 25 -29.62 9.71 24.12
CA SER A 25 -28.97 10.94 24.53
C SER A 25 -28.07 11.40 23.38
N GLU A 26 -28.57 12.35 22.58
CA GLU A 26 -27.75 13.21 21.75
C GLU A 26 -26.73 13.90 22.65
N LEU A 27 -25.49 13.43 22.63
CA LEU A 27 -24.35 14.26 22.98
C LEU A 27 -24.20 15.28 21.85
N SER A 28 -24.95 16.37 21.97
CA SER A 28 -24.82 17.53 21.11
C SER A 28 -23.40 18.08 21.29
N PHE A 29 -22.56 17.83 20.29
CA PHE A 29 -21.26 18.47 20.16
C PHE A 29 -21.51 19.99 20.13
N VAL A 30 -21.00 20.67 21.15
CA VAL A 30 -21.21 22.10 21.40
C VAL A 30 -20.80 22.92 20.18
N ASP A 31 -21.70 23.84 19.86
CA ASP A 31 -21.67 24.86 18.84
C ASP A 31 -20.38 25.72 18.93
N ILE A 32 -19.36 25.38 18.12
CA ILE A 32 -18.22 26.26 17.82
C ILE A 32 -18.42 26.81 16.40
N ARG A 33 -19.52 27.51 16.15
CA ARG A 33 -19.76 28.20 14.87
C ARG A 33 -20.42 29.58 14.94
N SER A 34 -20.69 30.14 16.11
CA SER A 34 -21.44 31.39 16.25
C SER A 34 -20.59 32.55 16.80
N ALA A 35 -19.51 32.92 16.10
CA ALA A 35 -18.74 34.14 16.41
C ALA A 35 -18.13 34.91 15.21
N GLU A 36 -18.48 34.62 13.95
CA GLU A 36 -17.93 35.34 12.79
C GLU A 36 -19.01 35.75 11.76
N GLU A 37 -20.09 36.38 12.21
CA GLU A 37 -20.94 37.19 11.33
C GLU A 37 -21.20 38.58 11.93
N GLN A 38 -20.22 39.46 11.79
CA GLN A 38 -20.45 40.91 11.73
C GLN A 38 -19.83 41.42 10.43
N GLY A 39 -20.69 41.98 9.57
CA GLY A 39 -20.36 42.40 8.22
C GLY A 39 -19.29 43.49 8.12
N PRO A 40 -18.70 43.69 6.93
CA PRO A 40 -17.58 44.58 6.76
C PRO A 40 -18.06 46.03 6.71
N GLY A 41 -17.75 46.78 7.77
CA GLY A 41 -17.53 48.21 7.63
C GLY A 41 -16.17 48.41 6.97
N GLU A 42 -16.15 48.92 5.74
CA GLU A 42 -14.94 49.38 5.06
C GLU A 42 -14.26 50.45 5.93
N ARG A 43 -13.24 50.04 6.67
CA ARG A 43 -12.23 50.95 7.21
C ARG A 43 -11.00 50.84 6.34
N GLU A 44 -10.60 51.98 5.78
CA GLU A 44 -9.33 52.17 5.10
C GLU A 44 -8.18 51.66 5.98
N LEU A 45 -7.54 50.57 5.55
CA LEU A 45 -6.40 49.95 6.21
C LEU A 45 -5.14 50.74 5.88
N GLY A 46 -4.65 51.49 6.87
CA GLY A 46 -3.33 52.11 6.82
C GLY A 46 -2.20 51.08 6.70
N PRO A 47 -1.01 51.50 6.23
CA PRO A 47 0.11 50.60 6.02
C PRO A 47 0.70 50.15 7.36
N GLY A 48 0.77 48.83 7.60
CA GLY A 48 1.81 48.27 8.47
C GLY A 48 1.38 47.42 9.67
N ASN A 49 0.19 46.81 9.70
CA ASN A 49 -0.11 45.78 10.71
C ASN A 49 0.11 44.37 10.14
N GLN A 50 1.38 44.02 9.85
CA GLN A 50 1.74 42.62 9.56
C GLN A 50 1.40 41.80 10.80
N LYS A 51 0.40 40.92 10.68
CA LYS A 51 -0.08 40.06 11.76
C LYS A 51 1.12 39.26 12.29
N ARG A 52 1.59 39.60 13.49
CA ARG A 52 2.79 38.98 14.08
C ARG A 52 2.51 37.49 14.26
N ILE A 53 3.30 36.66 13.59
CA ILE A 53 3.10 35.22 13.58
C ILE A 53 3.43 34.66 14.95
N PRO A 54 2.51 33.90 15.57
CA PRO A 54 2.70 33.43 16.93
C PRO A 54 3.87 32.45 17.03
N ASP A 55 4.76 32.70 17.98
CA ASP A 55 5.83 31.76 18.35
C ASP A 55 5.25 30.49 19.01
N LYS A 56 6.08 29.46 19.24
CA LYS A 56 5.63 28.17 19.80
C LYS A 56 4.98 28.31 21.19
N PHE A 57 5.43 29.26 22.02
CA PHE A 57 4.85 29.52 23.33
C PHE A 57 3.50 30.24 23.20
N GLN A 58 3.39 31.16 22.25
CA GLN A 58 2.12 31.80 21.91
C GLN A 58 1.12 30.80 21.34
N ARG A 59 1.56 29.86 20.49
CA ARG A 59 0.70 28.77 20.00
C ARG A 59 0.23 27.86 21.11
N LEU A 60 1.10 27.54 22.07
CA LEU A 60 0.71 26.79 23.26
C LEU A 60 -0.28 27.59 24.13
N ALA A 61 -0.04 28.88 24.36
CA ALA A 61 -0.86 29.73 25.21
C ALA A 61 -2.24 30.05 24.60
N THR A 62 -2.30 30.36 23.30
CA THR A 62 -3.54 30.59 22.53
C THR A 62 -4.19 29.28 22.11
N LEU A 63 -3.46 28.17 22.27
CA LEU A 63 -3.83 26.83 21.84
C LEU A 63 -4.17 26.79 20.32
N GLY A 64 -3.56 27.67 19.53
CA GLY A 64 -3.72 27.85 18.07
C GLY A 64 -3.07 26.76 17.21
N HIS A 65 -3.14 25.50 17.64
CA HIS A 65 -2.50 24.35 17.00
C HIS A 65 -2.95 24.12 15.54
N LEU A 66 -4.16 24.53 15.19
CA LEU A 66 -4.78 24.37 13.86
C LEU A 66 -4.74 25.66 13.02
N GLU A 67 -4.03 26.70 13.48
CA GLU A 67 -3.86 27.93 12.70
C GLU A 67 -2.83 27.71 11.59
N VAL A 68 -3.26 28.00 10.35
CA VAL A 68 -2.48 27.82 9.13
C VAL A 68 -1.48 28.95 8.99
N ASP A 69 -0.20 28.62 8.98
CA ASP A 69 0.86 29.57 8.61
C ASP A 69 1.06 29.52 7.09
N THR A 70 0.29 30.35 6.38
CA THR A 70 0.24 30.36 4.90
C THR A 70 1.57 30.79 4.26
N GLU A 71 2.43 31.51 4.97
CA GLU A 71 3.72 31.96 4.46
C GLU A 71 4.73 30.82 4.26
N ILE A 72 4.61 29.77 5.09
CA ILE A 72 5.52 28.62 5.09
C ILE A 72 4.85 27.32 4.62
N ALA A 73 3.57 27.39 4.24
CA ALA A 73 2.86 26.27 3.66
C ALA A 73 3.50 25.90 2.31
N ARG A 74 4.28 24.81 2.31
CA ARG A 74 5.00 24.36 1.12
C ARG A 74 4.78 22.88 0.84
N GLY A 75 4.58 22.55 -0.44
CA GLY A 75 4.37 21.20 -0.91
C GLY A 75 5.26 20.86 -2.10
N LEU A 76 5.40 19.58 -2.39
CA LEU A 76 6.06 19.09 -3.60
C LEU A 76 5.18 18.04 -4.26
N SER A 77 5.41 17.75 -5.54
CA SER A 77 4.70 16.63 -6.19
C SER A 77 5.15 15.30 -5.58
N LEU A 78 4.20 14.40 -5.28
CA LEU A 78 4.51 13.06 -4.80
C LEU A 78 5.43 12.33 -5.78
N ARG A 79 5.20 12.46 -7.10
CA ARG A 79 6.10 11.90 -8.11
C ARG A 79 7.52 12.47 -8.01
N GLU A 80 7.66 13.77 -7.77
CA GLU A 80 8.96 14.41 -7.60
C GLU A 80 9.74 13.84 -6.39
N SER A 81 9.03 13.48 -5.31
CA SER A 81 9.65 12.80 -4.16
C SER A 81 10.25 11.42 -4.51
N LEU A 82 9.71 10.76 -5.54
CA LEU A 82 10.11 9.41 -5.98
C LEU A 82 11.16 9.41 -7.10
N ARG A 83 11.42 10.55 -7.73
CA ARG A 83 12.47 10.70 -8.76
C ARG A 83 13.86 10.45 -8.16
N GLN A 84 14.84 10.23 -9.05
CA GLN A 84 16.23 9.93 -8.68
C GLN A 84 16.34 8.72 -7.74
N GLY A 85 15.53 7.69 -7.99
CA GLY A 85 15.50 6.47 -7.15
C GLY A 85 14.97 6.73 -5.73
N GLY A 86 14.18 7.78 -5.53
CA GLY A 86 13.59 8.10 -4.24
C GLY A 86 14.62 8.45 -3.17
N ARG A 87 15.76 9.03 -3.52
CA ARG A 87 16.80 9.46 -2.56
C ARG A 87 16.25 10.22 -1.35
N LEU A 88 15.18 11.01 -1.55
CA LEU A 88 14.49 11.73 -0.47
C LEU A 88 13.96 10.82 0.64
N TRP A 89 13.57 9.59 0.28
CA TRP A 89 13.04 8.60 1.20
C TRP A 89 14.14 7.73 1.81
N LEU A 90 15.23 7.50 1.10
CA LEU A 90 16.26 6.53 1.46
C LEU A 90 17.19 6.99 2.58
N THR A 91 17.33 8.30 2.79
CA THR A 91 18.24 8.88 3.79
C THR A 91 17.46 9.71 4.78
N ALA A 92 17.65 9.48 6.08
CA ALA A 92 16.99 10.26 7.10
C ALA A 92 17.59 11.69 7.12
N PRO A 93 16.79 12.73 7.46
CA PRO A 93 17.28 14.11 7.47
C PRO A 93 18.49 14.31 8.39
N ALA A 94 18.57 13.54 9.48
CA ALA A 94 19.67 13.58 10.45
C ALA A 94 21.02 13.09 9.90
N ASP A 95 20.99 12.27 8.83
CA ASP A 95 22.21 11.71 8.21
C ASP A 95 22.75 12.59 7.07
N LEU A 96 22.05 13.69 6.74
CA LEU A 96 22.41 14.59 5.65
C LEU A 96 23.27 15.74 6.15
N SER A 97 24.21 16.19 5.30
CA SER A 97 24.95 17.43 5.55
C SER A 97 24.00 18.64 5.62
N ASP A 98 24.37 19.68 6.36
CA ASP A 98 23.54 20.88 6.49
C ASP A 98 23.24 21.55 5.14
N LYS A 99 24.19 21.53 4.21
CA LYS A 99 23.98 22.01 2.85
C LYS A 99 22.88 21.19 2.15
N SER A 100 22.99 19.86 2.18
CA SER A 100 21.99 18.97 1.59
C SER A 100 20.63 19.13 2.25
N ARG A 101 20.56 19.29 3.58
CA ARG A 101 19.33 19.57 4.33
C ARG A 101 18.66 20.88 3.90
N ALA A 102 19.44 21.94 3.71
CA ALA A 102 18.94 23.23 3.23
C ALA A 102 18.38 23.12 1.79
N GLU A 103 19.04 22.34 0.92
CA GLU A 103 18.58 22.10 -0.45
C GLU A 103 17.21 21.39 -0.50
N LEU A 104 16.81 20.61 0.51
CA LEU A 104 15.50 19.93 0.54
C LEU A 104 14.33 20.91 0.52
N TRP A 105 14.46 22.04 1.22
CA TRP A 105 13.46 23.10 1.25
C TRP A 105 13.22 23.73 -0.14
N SER A 106 14.27 23.80 -0.97
CA SER A 106 14.18 24.35 -2.32
C SER A 106 13.38 23.45 -3.28
N ARG A 107 13.17 22.18 -2.92
CA ARG A 107 12.39 21.22 -3.72
C ARG A 107 10.88 21.38 -3.53
N SER A 108 10.43 21.92 -2.41
CA SER A 108 9.03 22.27 -2.20
C SER A 108 8.74 23.67 -2.73
N ARG A 109 7.46 24.00 -2.93
CA ARG A 109 6.97 25.29 -3.44
C ARG A 109 5.85 25.78 -2.54
N PRO A 110 5.61 27.10 -2.42
CA PRO A 110 4.44 27.62 -1.71
C PRO A 110 3.15 27.03 -2.28
N VAL A 111 2.23 26.63 -1.41
CA VAL A 111 0.94 26.03 -1.78
C VAL A 111 -0.17 26.52 -0.87
N GLU A 112 -1.38 26.61 -1.40
CA GLU A 112 -2.57 26.97 -0.62
C GLU A 112 -3.21 25.75 0.07
N HIS A 113 -3.02 24.56 -0.50
CA HIS A 113 -3.60 23.30 -0.02
C HIS A 113 -2.73 22.10 -0.41
N PHE A 114 -2.92 20.98 0.29
CA PHE A 114 -2.29 19.71 -0.04
C PHE A 114 -3.32 18.69 -0.54
N ASP A 115 -2.99 17.98 -1.61
CA ASP A 115 -3.78 16.82 -2.05
C ASP A 115 -3.66 15.66 -1.05
N VAL A 116 -2.47 15.51 -0.45
CA VAL A 116 -2.16 14.47 0.53
C VAL A 116 -1.11 14.93 1.54
N PHE A 117 -1.35 14.67 2.81
CA PHE A 117 -0.34 14.76 3.86
C PHE A 117 0.26 13.37 4.07
N ILE A 118 1.57 13.20 3.86
CA ILE A 118 2.22 11.89 4.03
C ILE A 118 2.76 11.79 5.45
N SER A 119 2.00 11.13 6.33
CA SER A 119 2.45 10.82 7.69
C SER A 119 3.23 9.51 7.70
N HIS A 120 4.38 9.51 8.38
CA HIS A 120 5.26 8.36 8.45
C HIS A 120 6.26 8.48 9.61
N THR A 121 6.98 7.40 9.90
CA THR A 121 8.08 7.40 10.90
C THR A 121 9.43 7.15 10.23
N TRP A 122 10.44 7.94 10.58
CA TRP A 122 11.83 7.75 10.12
C TRP A 122 12.51 6.50 10.72
N MET A 123 11.92 5.88 11.75
CA MET A 123 12.39 4.58 12.27
C MET A 123 12.25 3.44 11.26
N THR A 124 11.31 3.57 10.33
CA THR A 124 11.09 2.57 9.28
C THR A 124 11.97 2.84 8.07
N PRO A 125 12.73 1.84 7.58
CA PRO A 125 13.63 2.03 6.45
C PRO A 125 12.94 2.63 5.22
N GLY A 126 13.59 3.64 4.64
CA GLY A 126 13.10 4.40 3.49
C GLY A 126 12.72 3.57 2.27
N LYS A 127 13.44 2.48 2.02
CA LYS A 127 13.22 1.60 0.87
C LYS A 127 11.80 1.03 0.82
N TRP A 128 11.19 0.76 1.97
CA TRP A 128 9.82 0.22 2.03
C TRP A 128 8.78 1.30 1.74
N LYS A 129 9.01 2.53 2.20
CA LYS A 129 8.19 3.69 1.86
C LYS A 129 8.25 3.98 0.37
N LEU A 130 9.46 4.01 -0.19
CA LEU A 130 9.68 4.19 -1.62
C LEU A 130 8.96 3.12 -2.44
N LEU A 131 9.12 1.86 -2.08
CA LEU A 131 8.46 0.75 -2.76
C LEU A 131 6.93 0.91 -2.72
N SER A 132 6.36 1.16 -1.54
CA SER A 132 4.91 1.35 -1.37
C SER A 132 4.38 2.52 -2.22
N LEU A 133 5.08 3.65 -2.20
CA LEU A 133 4.69 4.84 -2.96
C LEU A 133 4.85 4.65 -4.48
N LEU A 134 5.87 3.92 -4.95
CA LEU A 134 6.04 3.59 -6.37
C LEU A 134 4.89 2.72 -6.88
N PHE A 135 4.49 1.70 -6.13
CA PHE A 135 3.37 0.84 -6.49
C PHE A 135 2.04 1.61 -6.48
N HIS A 136 1.78 2.39 -5.43
CA HIS A 136 0.56 3.20 -5.34
C HIS A 136 0.44 4.26 -6.43
N SER A 137 1.52 4.95 -6.78
CA SER A 137 1.50 6.05 -7.77
C SER A 137 1.82 5.62 -9.21
N GLY A 138 2.44 4.45 -9.38
CA GLY A 138 3.03 4.01 -10.64
C GLY A 138 2.37 2.79 -11.27
N SER A 139 1.69 1.92 -10.52
CA SER A 139 1.18 0.63 -11.01
C SER A 139 0.39 0.70 -12.32
N GLN A 140 -0.54 1.65 -12.45
CA GLN A 140 -1.29 1.85 -13.70
C GLN A 140 -0.38 2.22 -14.89
N LYS A 141 0.64 3.07 -14.66
CA LYS A 141 1.59 3.46 -15.70
C LYS A 141 2.46 2.28 -16.12
N VAL A 142 2.89 1.48 -15.14
CA VAL A 142 3.64 0.24 -15.39
C VAL A 142 2.84 -0.71 -16.25
N LEU A 143 1.56 -0.93 -15.95
CA LEU A 143 0.70 -1.79 -16.76
C LEU A 143 0.55 -1.31 -18.20
N VAL A 144 0.42 0.01 -18.43
CA VAL A 144 0.33 0.57 -19.78
C VAL A 144 1.64 0.35 -20.55
N ILE A 145 2.79 0.66 -19.94
CA ILE A 145 4.12 0.45 -20.54
C ILE A 145 4.32 -1.03 -20.85
N TRP A 146 4.01 -1.89 -19.88
CA TRP A 146 4.08 -3.34 -20.00
C TRP A 146 3.22 -3.84 -21.15
N PHE A 147 1.94 -3.45 -21.22
CA PHE A 147 1.00 -3.88 -22.25
C PHE A 147 1.47 -3.50 -23.64
N ILE A 148 1.87 -2.24 -23.84
CA ILE A 148 2.36 -1.75 -25.14
C ILE A 148 3.62 -2.51 -25.56
N THR A 149 4.55 -2.72 -24.62
CA THR A 149 5.83 -3.39 -24.91
C THR A 149 5.62 -4.86 -25.25
N VAL A 150 4.83 -5.59 -24.45
CA VAL A 150 4.52 -7.00 -24.67
C VAL A 150 3.75 -7.19 -25.98
N LEU A 151 2.78 -6.33 -26.29
CA LEU A 151 2.03 -6.39 -27.55
C LEU A 151 2.92 -6.16 -28.78
N ALA A 152 3.84 -5.19 -28.70
CA ALA A 152 4.79 -4.93 -29.78
C ALA A 152 5.71 -6.15 -30.01
N VAL A 153 6.28 -6.71 -28.95
CA VAL A 153 7.17 -7.88 -29.03
C VAL A 153 6.43 -9.14 -29.47
N LEU A 154 5.19 -9.33 -29.03
CA LEU A 154 4.31 -10.41 -29.49
C LEU A 154 4.09 -10.31 -31.01
N SER A 155 3.77 -9.11 -31.51
CA SER A 155 3.56 -8.86 -32.93
C SER A 155 4.81 -9.15 -33.76
N LEU A 156 5.98 -8.68 -33.31
CA LEU A 156 7.27 -8.98 -33.96
C LEU A 156 7.61 -10.47 -33.93
N THR A 157 7.22 -11.19 -32.88
CA THR A 157 7.41 -12.64 -32.77
C THR A 157 6.51 -13.39 -33.75
N ILE A 158 5.22 -13.04 -33.80
CA ILE A 158 4.21 -13.64 -34.71
C ILE A 158 4.58 -13.43 -36.18
N LEU A 159 5.07 -12.23 -36.52
CA LEU A 159 5.54 -11.89 -37.88
C LEU A 159 6.87 -12.54 -38.25
N GLY A 160 7.51 -13.26 -37.33
CA GLY A 160 8.78 -13.94 -37.57
C GLY A 160 9.99 -13.01 -37.68
N VAL A 161 9.85 -11.73 -37.28
CA VAL A 161 10.95 -10.76 -37.26
C VAL A 161 11.96 -11.11 -36.17
N LEU A 162 11.47 -11.52 -35.00
CA LEU A 162 12.33 -11.96 -33.90
C LEU A 162 12.73 -13.44 -34.08
N PRO A 163 14.00 -13.79 -33.80
CA PRO A 163 14.48 -15.16 -33.93
C PRO A 163 13.83 -16.05 -32.87
N ALA A 164 13.57 -17.31 -33.22
CA ALA A 164 13.05 -18.32 -32.30
C ALA A 164 14.14 -19.38 -32.08
N PRO A 165 15.07 -19.17 -31.13
CA PRO A 165 16.24 -20.05 -30.97
C PRO A 165 15.89 -21.43 -30.40
N TRP A 166 14.67 -21.62 -29.90
CA TRP A 166 14.27 -22.83 -29.20
C TRP A 166 13.15 -23.55 -29.95
N TRP A 167 13.12 -24.86 -29.79
CA TRP A 167 12.08 -25.72 -30.33
C TRP A 167 11.49 -26.54 -29.20
N ILE A 168 10.19 -26.45 -29.01
CA ILE A 168 9.47 -27.19 -27.98
C ILE A 168 8.43 -28.12 -28.62
N GLU A 169 8.28 -29.31 -28.06
CA GLU A 169 7.15 -30.17 -28.41
C GLU A 169 5.89 -29.59 -27.78
N ALA A 170 4.98 -29.09 -28.61
CA ALA A 170 3.71 -28.52 -28.19
C ALA A 170 2.59 -29.54 -28.36
N HIS A 171 1.76 -29.67 -27.32
CA HIS A 171 0.56 -30.49 -27.31
C HIS A 171 -0.63 -29.58 -27.04
N ALA A 172 -1.49 -29.37 -28.04
CA ALA A 172 -2.70 -28.58 -27.90
C ALA A 172 -3.84 -29.28 -28.64
N MET A 173 -4.78 -29.88 -27.89
CA MET A 173 -5.84 -30.72 -28.47
C MET A 173 -5.23 -31.85 -29.35
N GLU A 174 -5.61 -31.92 -30.63
CA GLU A 174 -5.09 -32.88 -31.60
C GLU A 174 -3.78 -32.41 -32.27
N PHE A 175 -3.37 -31.17 -32.03
CA PHE A 175 -2.14 -30.62 -32.60
C PHE A 175 -0.93 -31.04 -31.77
N LYS A 176 -0.05 -31.81 -32.41
CA LYS A 176 1.24 -32.25 -31.86
C LYS A 176 2.36 -31.91 -32.85
N ALA A 177 3.17 -30.90 -32.54
CA ALA A 177 4.27 -30.48 -33.41
C ALA A 177 5.41 -29.81 -32.63
N MET A 178 6.61 -29.82 -33.23
CA MET A 178 7.72 -29.00 -32.76
C MET A 178 7.47 -27.55 -33.14
N CYS A 179 7.28 -26.69 -32.15
CA CYS A 179 6.97 -25.28 -32.33
C CYS A 179 8.21 -24.41 -32.02
N PRO A 180 8.52 -23.42 -32.88
CA PRO A 180 9.60 -22.49 -32.62
C PRO A 180 9.18 -21.47 -31.55
N VAL A 181 9.97 -21.31 -30.50
CA VAL A 181 9.74 -20.35 -29.40
C VAL A 181 10.99 -19.53 -29.10
N GLY A 182 10.81 -18.38 -28.46
CA GLY A 182 11.91 -17.51 -28.05
C GLY A 182 11.62 -16.76 -26.76
N PRO A 183 12.67 -16.26 -26.06
CA PRO A 183 12.54 -15.63 -24.74
C PRO A 183 11.94 -14.22 -24.78
N TRP A 184 11.70 -13.66 -25.96
CA TRP A 184 11.58 -12.21 -26.13
C TRP A 184 10.40 -11.60 -25.40
N ILE A 185 9.24 -12.27 -25.42
CA ILE A 185 8.02 -11.78 -24.75
C ILE A 185 8.23 -11.73 -23.23
N GLU A 186 8.83 -12.78 -22.65
CA GLU A 186 9.14 -12.85 -21.21
C GLU A 186 10.17 -11.81 -20.79
N LEU A 187 11.26 -11.68 -21.56
CA LEU A 187 12.29 -10.68 -21.28
C LEU A 187 11.73 -9.27 -21.39
N ALA A 188 10.90 -9.00 -22.41
CA ALA A 188 10.23 -7.73 -22.59
C ALA A 188 9.24 -7.44 -21.46
N SER A 189 8.49 -8.45 -21.01
CA SER A 189 7.57 -8.39 -19.87
C SER A 189 8.31 -7.99 -18.58
N PHE A 190 9.39 -8.70 -18.26
CA PHE A 190 10.26 -8.41 -17.11
C PHE A 190 10.80 -6.98 -17.19
N VAL A 191 11.49 -6.64 -18.29
CA VAL A 191 12.12 -5.32 -18.47
C VAL A 191 11.08 -4.21 -18.40
N ALA A 192 9.94 -4.34 -19.08
CA ALA A 192 8.90 -3.33 -19.10
C ALA A 192 8.27 -3.11 -17.71
N THR A 193 8.15 -4.15 -16.90
CA THR A 193 7.64 -4.04 -15.52
C THR A 193 8.58 -3.17 -14.67
N PHE A 194 9.87 -3.51 -14.61
CA PHE A 194 10.82 -2.79 -13.76
C PHE A 194 11.22 -1.42 -14.32
N ALA A 195 11.46 -1.32 -15.63
CA ALA A 195 11.68 -0.04 -16.30
C ALA A 195 10.45 0.86 -16.18
N GLY A 196 9.24 0.28 -16.21
CA GLY A 196 7.99 0.98 -15.98
C GLY A 196 7.95 1.64 -14.60
N PHE A 197 8.36 0.95 -13.53
CA PHE A 197 8.44 1.53 -12.19
C PHE A 197 9.48 2.65 -12.10
N ILE A 198 10.62 2.50 -12.78
CA ILE A 198 11.66 3.55 -12.85
C ILE A 198 11.14 4.78 -13.60
N ALA A 199 10.39 4.58 -14.70
CA ALA A 199 9.85 5.65 -15.54
C ALA A 199 8.61 6.33 -14.93
N ALA A 200 7.81 5.62 -14.12
CA ALA A 200 6.51 6.09 -13.64
C ALA A 200 6.52 7.44 -12.90
N PRO A 201 7.54 7.80 -12.09
CA PRO A 201 7.67 9.13 -11.48
C PRO A 201 7.97 10.28 -12.46
N TYR A 202 8.47 9.97 -13.66
CA TYR A 202 8.79 10.95 -14.70
C TYR A 202 7.64 11.17 -15.67
N LEU A 203 6.72 10.21 -15.76
CA LEU A 203 5.58 10.32 -16.64
C LEU A 203 4.48 11.24 -16.07
N PRO A 204 3.86 12.07 -16.93
CA PRO A 204 2.70 12.86 -16.54
C PRO A 204 1.55 11.93 -16.13
N SER A 205 0.80 12.32 -15.11
CA SER A 205 -0.42 11.63 -14.72
C SER A 205 -1.58 12.32 -15.42
N VAL A 206 -2.12 11.68 -16.46
CA VAL A 206 -3.26 12.22 -17.23
C VAL A 206 -4.52 12.24 -16.37
N LEU A 207 -4.71 11.21 -15.54
CA LEU A 207 -5.92 11.04 -14.71
C LEU A 207 -5.89 11.80 -13.38
N ARG A 208 -4.71 12.11 -12.87
CA ARG A 208 -4.53 12.86 -11.60
C ARG A 208 -3.43 13.89 -11.79
N PRO A 209 -3.75 15.06 -12.39
CA PRO A 209 -2.74 16.08 -12.66
C PRO A 209 -2.20 16.73 -11.39
N ARG A 210 -2.99 16.72 -10.30
CA ARG A 210 -2.62 17.25 -8.98
C ARG A 210 -2.19 16.10 -8.06
N ASP A 211 -0.96 16.19 -7.56
CA ASP A 211 -0.37 15.25 -6.61
C ASP A 211 0.54 15.98 -5.60
N THR A 212 0.15 17.20 -5.22
CA THR A 212 0.87 18.03 -4.26
C THR A 212 0.77 17.39 -2.88
N CYS A 213 1.91 16.96 -2.33
CA CYS A 213 1.99 16.39 -1.01
C CYS A 213 2.74 17.27 -0.02
N PHE A 214 2.33 17.21 1.24
CA PHE A 214 3.17 17.59 2.36
C PHE A 214 4.09 16.42 2.72
N LEU A 215 5.38 16.71 2.83
CA LEU A 215 6.40 15.78 3.29
C LEU A 215 7.37 16.53 4.20
N ASP A 216 7.36 16.22 5.49
CA ASP A 216 8.10 16.90 6.55
C ASP A 216 9.52 17.37 6.15
N VAL A 217 10.35 16.48 5.61
CA VAL A 217 11.75 16.75 5.24
C VAL A 217 11.91 17.82 4.15
N ALA A 218 10.94 17.97 3.25
CA ALA A 218 10.97 18.94 2.15
C ALA A 218 10.07 20.16 2.41
N SER A 219 9.01 19.97 3.19
CA SER A 219 7.98 20.96 3.51
C SER A 219 8.26 21.76 4.78
N ILE A 220 9.19 21.32 5.64
CA ILE A 220 9.69 22.05 6.81
C ILE A 220 11.16 22.39 6.58
N HIS A 221 11.55 23.63 6.90
CA HIS A 221 12.93 24.07 6.70
C HIS A 221 13.83 23.34 7.69
N GLN A 222 14.86 22.66 7.21
CA GLN A 222 15.65 21.75 8.05
C GLN A 222 16.82 22.42 8.78
N THR A 223 17.26 23.63 8.39
CA THR A 223 18.47 24.29 8.96
C THR A 223 18.20 25.62 9.66
N ASP A 224 17.36 26.49 9.09
CA ASP A 224 16.83 27.69 9.77
C ASP A 224 15.91 27.28 10.93
N GLN A 225 16.39 27.49 12.17
CA GLN A 225 15.69 27.10 13.38
C GLN A 225 14.31 27.77 13.53
N ARG A 226 14.17 29.04 13.12
CA ARG A 226 12.90 29.76 13.25
C ARG A 226 11.86 29.20 12.30
N LEU A 227 12.23 28.94 11.05
CA LEU A 227 11.33 28.33 10.07
C LEU A 227 11.04 26.87 10.41
N MET A 228 12.02 26.14 10.94
CA MET A 228 11.84 24.77 11.42
C MET A 228 10.81 24.72 12.54
N GLU A 229 10.96 25.55 13.58
CA GLU A 229 10.02 25.62 14.70
C GLU A 229 8.61 26.03 14.22
N ARG A 230 8.49 27.06 13.38
CA ARG A 230 7.19 27.44 12.78
C ARG A 230 6.55 26.29 12.03
N GLY A 231 7.34 25.52 11.27
CA GLY A 231 6.87 24.36 10.52
C GLY A 231 6.40 23.23 11.44
N VAL A 232 7.21 22.83 12.42
CA VAL A 232 6.91 21.72 13.35
C VAL A 232 5.67 22.04 14.19
N TYR A 233 5.64 23.20 14.85
CA TYR A 233 4.50 23.59 15.69
C TYR A 233 3.31 24.13 14.87
N GLY A 234 3.46 24.25 13.55
CA GLY A 234 2.42 24.58 12.59
C GLY A 234 1.79 23.38 11.87
N ILE A 235 2.23 22.14 12.15
CA ILE A 235 1.77 20.92 11.48
C ILE A 235 0.23 20.78 11.50
N GLY A 236 -0.43 21.13 12.61
CA GLY A 236 -1.90 21.07 12.69
C GLY A 236 -2.59 21.98 11.66
N GLY A 237 -2.00 23.14 11.35
CA GLY A 237 -2.45 24.01 10.27
C GLY A 237 -2.28 23.37 8.89
N PHE A 238 -1.16 22.68 8.63
CA PHE A 238 -0.95 21.96 7.37
C PHE A 238 -1.92 20.79 7.20
N LEU A 239 -2.22 20.06 8.27
CA LEU A 239 -3.23 19.00 8.27
C LEU A 239 -4.63 19.54 7.98
N ARG A 240 -4.99 20.72 8.51
CA ARG A 240 -6.26 21.39 8.23
C ARG A 240 -6.46 21.71 6.75
N ILE A 241 -5.39 22.08 6.03
CA ILE A 241 -5.46 22.37 4.58
C ILE A 241 -5.14 21.16 3.69
N SER A 242 -5.09 19.95 4.27
CA SER A 242 -4.82 18.70 3.56
C SER A 242 -6.12 17.94 3.26
N ARG A 243 -6.32 17.51 2.02
CA ARG A 243 -7.52 16.75 1.62
C ARG A 243 -7.53 15.30 2.12
N GLU A 244 -6.36 14.69 2.23
CA GLU A 244 -6.18 13.30 2.68
C GLU A 244 -4.99 13.23 3.64
N LEU A 245 -5.14 12.53 4.76
CA LEU A 245 -4.02 12.06 5.56
C LEU A 245 -3.67 10.64 5.14
N ARG A 246 -2.50 10.45 4.54
CA ARG A 246 -2.00 9.13 4.16
C ARG A 246 -0.93 8.68 5.13
N VAL A 247 -1.24 7.63 5.86
CA VAL A 247 -0.38 7.05 6.87
C VAL A 247 0.41 5.89 6.26
N LEU A 248 1.72 6.07 6.06
CA LEU A 248 2.63 5.00 5.66
C LEU A 248 2.91 4.10 6.86
N TRP A 249 2.03 3.12 7.05
CA TRP A 249 1.99 2.37 8.28
C TRP A 249 3.14 1.37 8.41
N SER A 250 3.71 1.35 9.60
CA SER A 250 4.71 0.39 10.04
C SER A 250 4.59 0.17 11.54
N THR A 251 5.16 -0.92 12.04
CA THR A 251 5.08 -1.28 13.47
C THR A 251 5.46 -0.14 14.44
N PRO A 252 6.53 0.65 14.25
CA PRO A 252 6.88 1.74 15.17
C PRO A 252 6.08 3.04 14.95
N TYR A 253 5.00 3.03 14.15
CA TYR A 253 4.25 4.25 13.86
C TYR A 253 3.49 4.78 15.08
N LEU A 254 2.65 3.96 15.74
CA LEU A 254 1.89 4.41 16.94
C LEU A 254 2.76 4.61 18.17
N SER A 255 3.98 4.09 18.19
CA SER A 255 4.89 4.35 19.28
C SER A 255 5.47 5.76 19.26
N ARG A 256 5.18 6.59 18.23
CA ARG A 256 5.70 7.96 18.08
C ARG A 256 4.62 8.98 18.36
N LEU A 257 4.84 9.83 19.38
CA LEU A 257 3.86 10.84 19.80
C LEU A 257 3.46 11.80 18.67
N TRP A 258 4.42 12.26 17.85
CA TRP A 258 4.14 13.13 16.69
C TRP A 258 3.24 12.47 15.64
N CYS A 259 3.42 11.17 15.36
CA CYS A 259 2.57 10.45 14.40
C CYS A 259 1.13 10.29 14.92
N VAL A 260 0.98 10.12 16.24
CA VAL A 260 -0.32 10.08 16.92
C VAL A 260 -0.98 11.46 16.93
N PHE A 261 -0.21 12.52 17.19
CA PHE A 261 -0.66 13.90 17.10
C PHE A 261 -1.21 14.21 15.71
N GLU A 262 -0.55 13.77 14.64
CA GLU A 262 -1.01 14.01 13.27
C GLU A 262 -2.39 13.36 13.00
N LEU A 263 -2.63 12.16 13.51
CA LEU A 263 -3.95 11.51 13.45
C LEU A 263 -5.01 12.32 14.20
N ALA A 264 -4.70 12.72 15.44
CA ALA A 264 -5.58 13.50 16.29
C ALA A 264 -5.94 14.85 15.64
N ALA A 265 -4.90 15.62 15.30
CA ALA A 265 -5.02 16.93 14.69
C ALA A 265 -5.77 16.89 13.36
N PHE A 266 -5.51 15.89 12.52
CA PHE A 266 -6.22 15.75 11.25
C PHE A 266 -7.71 15.48 11.45
N ARG A 267 -8.09 14.56 12.34
CA ARG A 267 -9.51 14.28 12.59
C ARG A 267 -10.22 15.47 13.24
N THR A 268 -9.56 16.17 14.17
CA THR A 268 -10.13 17.39 14.76
C THR A 268 -10.31 18.49 13.72
N ALA A 269 -9.33 18.70 12.85
CA ALA A 269 -9.39 19.74 11.82
C ALA A 269 -10.31 19.38 10.65
N ASN A 270 -10.42 18.09 10.33
CA ASN A 270 -11.19 17.54 9.22
C ASN A 270 -12.01 16.33 9.73
N PRO A 271 -13.16 16.55 10.39
CA PRO A 271 -13.98 15.46 10.94
C PRO A 271 -14.40 14.41 9.88
N GLU A 272 -14.70 14.87 8.66
CA GLU A 272 -15.03 14.02 7.49
C GLU A 272 -13.82 13.79 6.57
N GLY A 273 -12.63 14.20 7.00
CA GLY A 273 -11.39 14.06 6.23
C GLY A 273 -11.06 12.60 5.97
N LYS A 274 -10.50 12.33 4.80
CA LYS A 274 -10.10 10.97 4.42
C LYS A 274 -8.78 10.59 5.08
N ILE A 275 -8.80 9.57 5.95
CA ILE A 275 -7.59 8.90 6.44
C ILE A 275 -7.37 7.63 5.61
N THR A 276 -6.19 7.50 5.03
CA THR A 276 -5.78 6.33 4.26
C THR A 276 -4.60 5.66 4.93
N LEU A 277 -4.80 4.44 5.45
CA LEU A 277 -3.69 3.58 5.83
C LEU A 277 -3.07 2.94 4.58
N ALA A 278 -1.76 3.06 4.46
CA ALA A 278 -0.93 2.38 3.47
C ALA A 278 0.10 1.51 4.19
N PRO A 279 -0.24 0.25 4.53
CA PRO A 279 0.69 -0.65 5.19
C PRO A 279 1.84 -1.02 4.26
N LEU A 280 3.08 -0.72 4.67
CA LEU A 280 4.27 -0.86 3.83
C LEU A 280 4.58 -2.31 3.42
N PHE A 281 3.96 -3.28 4.08
CA PHE A 281 4.17 -4.69 3.78
C PHE A 281 3.41 -5.15 2.52
N VAL A 282 2.30 -4.50 2.14
CA VAL A 282 1.47 -4.94 1.00
C VAL A 282 2.28 -4.92 -0.29
N GLU A 283 2.95 -3.81 -0.59
CA GLU A 283 3.75 -3.69 -1.82
C GLU A 283 5.04 -4.51 -1.77
N THR A 284 5.55 -4.80 -0.58
CA THR A 284 6.67 -5.73 -0.38
C THR A 284 6.28 -7.14 -0.79
N ILE A 285 5.08 -7.59 -0.40
CA ILE A 285 4.52 -8.87 -0.82
C ILE A 285 4.39 -8.91 -2.34
N LEU A 286 3.75 -7.90 -2.95
CA LEU A 286 3.52 -7.86 -4.40
C LEU A 286 4.83 -7.94 -5.18
N ALA A 287 5.83 -7.16 -4.78
CA ALA A 287 7.14 -7.20 -5.42
C ALA A 287 7.80 -8.59 -5.30
N ALA A 288 7.70 -9.24 -4.13
CA ALA A 288 8.23 -10.58 -3.92
C ALA A 288 7.54 -11.64 -4.80
N VAL A 289 6.20 -11.59 -4.91
CA VAL A 289 5.42 -12.52 -5.75
C VAL A 289 5.76 -12.32 -7.23
N ILE A 290 5.77 -11.07 -7.72
CA ILE A 290 6.12 -10.76 -9.11
C ILE A 290 7.53 -11.26 -9.44
N LEU A 291 8.52 -11.00 -8.58
CA LEU A 291 9.90 -11.48 -8.77
C LEU A 291 9.97 -13.01 -8.79
N TRP A 292 9.24 -13.67 -7.90
CA TRP A 292 9.16 -15.13 -7.87
C TRP A 292 8.54 -15.69 -9.15
N GLU A 293 7.43 -15.12 -9.62
CA GLU A 293 6.77 -15.57 -10.85
C GLU A 293 7.70 -15.44 -12.07
N TYR A 294 8.40 -14.31 -12.22
CA TYR A 294 9.40 -14.17 -13.30
C TYR A 294 10.57 -15.16 -13.18
N PHE A 295 11.02 -15.43 -11.96
CA PHE A 295 12.04 -16.44 -11.75
C PHE A 295 11.53 -17.84 -12.12
N PHE A 296 10.29 -18.15 -11.74
CA PHE A 296 9.65 -19.41 -12.08
C PHE A 296 9.49 -19.58 -13.60
N THR A 297 8.97 -18.56 -14.31
CA THR A 297 8.82 -18.63 -15.77
C THR A 297 10.17 -18.76 -16.47
N LEU A 298 11.21 -18.08 -15.99
CA LEU A 298 12.57 -18.21 -16.52
C LEU A 298 13.09 -19.66 -16.42
N ILE A 299 12.98 -20.29 -15.25
CA ILE A 299 13.39 -21.69 -15.06
C ILE A 299 12.52 -22.62 -15.93
N TYR A 300 11.20 -22.42 -15.92
CA TYR A 300 10.26 -23.19 -16.73
C TYR A 300 10.67 -23.21 -18.21
N TRP A 301 10.86 -22.03 -18.80
CA TRP A 301 11.21 -21.91 -20.22
C TRP A 301 12.61 -22.43 -20.52
N SER A 302 13.58 -22.19 -19.64
CA SER A 302 14.96 -22.69 -19.81
C SER A 302 15.02 -24.21 -19.83
N THR A 303 14.28 -24.86 -18.92
CA THR A 303 14.20 -26.31 -18.82
C THR A 303 13.45 -26.93 -19.99
N ARG A 304 12.34 -26.32 -20.44
CA ARG A 304 11.65 -26.75 -21.66
C ARG A 304 12.51 -26.61 -22.91
N ALA A 305 13.30 -25.54 -23.00
CA ALA A 305 14.20 -25.29 -24.13
C ALA A 305 15.39 -26.27 -24.19
N SER A 306 15.85 -26.80 -23.05
CA SER A 306 17.01 -27.70 -23.01
C SER A 306 16.67 -29.16 -23.34
N GLN A 307 15.39 -29.52 -23.44
CA GLN A 307 14.93 -30.88 -23.82
C GLN A 307 15.55 -32.01 -22.99
N VAL A 308 15.92 -31.73 -21.73
CA VAL A 308 16.67 -32.65 -20.85
C VAL A 308 15.86 -33.86 -20.34
N GLY A 309 14.66 -34.09 -20.86
CA GLY A 309 13.77 -35.19 -20.46
C GLY A 309 12.92 -34.89 -19.21
N GLU A 310 11.84 -35.65 -19.03
CA GLU A 310 10.77 -35.32 -18.06
C GLU A 310 11.20 -35.35 -16.59
N VAL A 311 12.17 -36.19 -16.23
CA VAL A 311 12.70 -36.26 -14.86
C VAL A 311 13.39 -34.95 -14.49
N TYR A 312 14.23 -34.42 -15.38
CA TYR A 312 14.93 -33.16 -15.16
C TYR A 312 13.97 -31.96 -15.21
N ASN A 313 12.88 -32.04 -16.00
CA ASN A 313 11.80 -31.06 -15.96
C ASN A 313 11.19 -30.98 -14.56
N SER A 314 10.82 -32.12 -13.99
CA SER A 314 10.20 -32.22 -12.67
C SER A 314 11.12 -31.70 -11.56
N VAL A 315 12.41 -32.05 -11.60
CA VAL A 315 13.41 -31.56 -10.64
C VAL A 315 13.59 -30.05 -10.75
N SER A 316 13.66 -29.50 -11.97
CA SER A 316 13.80 -28.06 -12.18
C SER A 316 12.60 -27.29 -11.61
N TYR A 317 11.38 -27.82 -11.77
CA TYR A 317 10.19 -27.21 -11.18
C TYR A 317 10.24 -27.21 -9.65
N LEU A 318 10.73 -28.27 -9.03
CA LEU A 318 10.92 -28.30 -7.58
C LEU A 318 11.88 -27.18 -7.11
N PHE A 319 12.98 -26.95 -7.85
CA PHE A 319 13.90 -25.84 -7.55
C PHE A 319 13.27 -24.46 -7.79
N ALA A 320 12.48 -24.31 -8.86
CA ALA A 320 11.76 -23.07 -9.16
C ALA A 320 10.72 -22.70 -8.07
N MET A 321 10.28 -23.68 -7.28
CA MET A 321 9.37 -23.49 -6.16
C MET A 321 10.06 -23.10 -4.85
N LEU A 322 11.39 -23.21 -4.72
CA LEU A 322 12.09 -22.81 -3.48
C LEU A 322 11.87 -21.33 -3.13
N PRO A 323 11.97 -20.37 -4.08
CA PRO A 323 11.68 -18.98 -3.78
C PRO A 323 10.20 -18.74 -3.43
N CYS A 324 9.28 -19.62 -3.84
CA CYS A 324 7.89 -19.58 -3.39
C CYS A 324 7.85 -19.70 -1.87
N CYS A 325 8.51 -20.69 -1.28
CA CYS A 325 8.54 -20.86 0.18
C CYS A 325 9.10 -19.63 0.91
N PHE A 326 10.11 -18.97 0.34
CA PHE A 326 10.63 -17.72 0.88
C PHE A 326 9.60 -16.58 0.77
N ALA A 327 8.97 -16.42 -0.39
CA ALA A 327 7.89 -15.44 -0.59
C ALA A 327 6.74 -15.72 0.39
N MET A 328 6.32 -16.98 0.55
CA MET A 328 5.32 -17.40 1.52
C MET A 328 5.67 -16.97 2.94
N HIS A 329 6.92 -17.19 3.33
CA HIS A 329 7.40 -16.79 4.65
C HIS A 329 7.30 -15.27 4.83
N MET A 330 7.77 -14.50 3.85
CA MET A 330 7.70 -13.03 3.85
C MET A 330 6.26 -12.52 3.94
N ILE A 331 5.34 -13.18 3.25
CA ILE A 331 3.92 -12.83 3.20
C ILE A 331 3.25 -13.12 4.55
N ARG A 332 3.54 -14.28 5.14
CA ARG A 332 3.08 -14.62 6.49
C ARG A 332 3.61 -13.64 7.55
N ARG A 333 4.89 -13.26 7.50
CA ARG A 333 5.45 -12.22 8.39
C ARG A 333 4.81 -10.85 8.17
N SER A 334 4.42 -10.54 6.95
CA SER A 334 3.71 -9.32 6.60
C SER A 334 2.29 -9.31 7.17
N HIS A 335 1.57 -10.42 7.11
CA HIS A 335 0.28 -10.60 7.79
C HIS A 335 0.43 -10.55 9.32
N MET A 336 1.53 -11.04 9.88
CA MET A 336 1.80 -10.85 11.32
C MET A 336 1.95 -9.36 11.66
N ALA A 337 2.58 -8.56 10.79
CA ALA A 337 2.64 -7.10 10.95
C ALA A 337 1.25 -6.44 10.83
N LYS A 338 0.36 -6.96 9.98
CA LYS A 338 -1.06 -6.57 9.89
C LYS A 338 -1.81 -6.86 11.19
N HIS A 339 -1.68 -8.07 11.74
CA HIS A 339 -2.31 -8.44 13.02
C HIS A 339 -1.78 -7.57 14.16
N LYS A 340 -0.46 -7.34 14.17
CA LYS A 340 0.17 -6.43 15.13
C LYS A 340 -0.37 -5.00 15.00
N LEU A 341 -0.58 -4.48 13.79
CA LEU A 341 -1.21 -3.18 13.58
C LEU A 341 -2.59 -3.11 14.26
N PHE A 342 -3.45 -4.11 14.04
CA PHE A 342 -4.79 -4.11 14.64
C PHE A 342 -4.74 -4.27 16.16
N SER A 343 -3.83 -5.10 16.65
CA SER A 343 -3.57 -5.26 18.08
C SER A 343 -3.05 -3.96 18.71
N ASP A 344 -2.12 -3.26 18.06
CA ASP A 344 -1.54 -2.01 18.53
C ASP A 344 -2.59 -0.88 18.55
N LEU A 345 -3.56 -0.87 17.63
CA LEU A 345 -4.71 0.06 17.67
C LEU A 345 -5.67 -0.27 18.81
N GLU A 346 -5.96 -1.55 19.01
CA GLU A 346 -6.89 -2.04 20.05
C GLU A 346 -6.36 -1.81 21.47
N HIS A 347 -5.05 -1.97 21.66
CA HIS A 347 -4.36 -1.77 22.93
C HIS A 347 -3.61 -0.45 23.00
N PHE A 348 -3.92 0.49 22.09
CA PHE A 348 -3.27 1.79 22.02
C PHE A 348 -3.35 2.51 23.37
N ASP A 349 -2.30 3.17 23.79
CA ASP A 349 -2.22 3.85 25.08
C ASP A 349 -1.33 5.08 24.94
N LEU A 350 -1.94 6.27 25.07
CA LEU A 350 -1.22 7.53 24.91
C LEU A 350 -0.08 7.67 25.93
N GLY A 351 -0.19 7.09 27.13
CA GLY A 351 0.85 7.18 28.15
C GLY A 351 2.13 6.41 27.80
N LYS A 352 2.07 5.46 26.85
CA LYS A 352 3.19 4.60 26.44
C LYS A 352 3.90 5.08 25.17
N VAL A 353 3.41 6.13 24.51
CA VAL A 353 4.02 6.63 23.28
C VAL A 353 5.33 7.36 23.58
N GLN A 354 6.30 7.22 22.68
CA GLN A 354 7.63 7.78 22.85
C GLN A 354 7.67 9.20 22.29
N CYS A 355 8.27 10.11 23.07
CA CYS A 355 8.67 11.44 22.63
C CYS A 355 10.12 11.68 23.08
N SER A 356 10.94 12.28 22.22
CA SER A 356 12.34 12.59 22.54
C SER A 356 12.53 13.92 23.25
N ASN A 357 11.50 14.77 23.28
CA ASN A 357 11.54 16.13 23.80
C ASN A 357 10.34 16.36 24.72
N ASP A 358 10.61 16.75 25.96
CA ASP A 358 9.57 16.96 26.98
C ASP A 358 8.64 18.12 26.62
N PHE A 359 9.17 19.20 26.02
CA PHE A 359 8.33 20.30 25.56
C PHE A 359 7.35 19.85 24.48
N ASP A 360 7.80 19.04 23.51
CA ASP A 360 6.93 18.51 22.47
C ASP A 360 5.87 17.58 23.08
N LYS A 361 6.24 16.83 24.12
CA LYS A 361 5.31 16.00 24.86
C LYS A 361 4.21 16.85 25.51
N ASP A 362 4.59 17.85 26.29
CA ASP A 362 3.63 18.73 26.97
C ASP A 362 2.74 19.47 25.97
N PHE A 363 3.33 19.98 24.88
CA PHE A 363 2.63 20.65 23.80
C PHE A 363 1.56 19.75 23.16
N ILE A 364 1.93 18.53 22.77
CA ILE A 364 1.00 17.59 22.12
C ILE A 364 -0.08 17.12 23.09
N HIS A 365 0.28 16.79 24.34
CA HIS A 365 -0.69 16.35 25.35
C HIS A 365 -1.71 17.44 25.64
N ALA A 366 -1.27 18.70 25.79
CA ALA A 366 -2.18 19.83 25.97
C ALA A 366 -3.16 19.99 24.79
N ALA A 367 -2.69 19.81 23.56
CA ALA A 367 -3.53 19.84 22.36
C ALA A 367 -4.58 18.72 22.37
N ILE A 368 -4.16 17.48 22.64
CA ILE A 368 -5.04 16.30 22.69
C ILE A 368 -6.11 16.45 23.77
N VAL A 369 -5.72 16.85 24.98
CA VAL A 369 -6.66 17.09 26.09
C VAL A 369 -7.69 18.15 25.71
N ARG A 370 -7.27 19.23 25.04
CA ARG A 370 -8.20 20.26 24.56
C ARG A 370 -9.19 19.72 23.54
N TRP A 371 -8.74 18.96 22.55
CA TRP A 371 -9.56 18.52 21.43
C TRP A 371 -10.52 17.37 21.78
N TYR A 372 -10.09 16.48 22.67
CA TYR A 372 -10.84 15.26 23.01
C TYR A 372 -11.41 15.26 24.43
N GLY A 373 -11.12 16.29 25.24
CA GLY A 373 -11.57 16.38 26.63
C GLY A 373 -10.75 15.55 27.62
N GLY A 374 -9.66 14.93 27.18
CA GLY A 374 -8.75 14.16 28.02
C GLY A 374 -7.92 13.13 27.25
N GLU A 375 -6.82 12.66 27.85
CA GLU A 375 -5.96 11.62 27.27
C GLU A 375 -6.69 10.27 27.11
N GLU A 376 -7.53 9.92 28.08
CA GLU A 376 -8.31 8.68 28.05
C GLU A 376 -9.40 8.75 26.99
N ALA A 377 -10.05 9.91 26.80
CA ALA A 377 -11.04 10.11 25.75
C ALA A 377 -10.42 9.97 24.36
N PHE A 378 -9.22 10.51 24.14
CA PHE A 378 -8.48 10.29 22.91
C PHE A 378 -8.06 8.83 22.72
N THR A 379 -7.58 8.17 23.79
CA THR A 379 -7.23 6.75 23.75
C THR A 379 -8.45 5.89 23.37
N ALA A 380 -9.62 6.17 23.95
CA ALA A 380 -10.88 5.53 23.60
C ALA A 380 -11.28 5.81 22.14
N PHE A 381 -11.08 7.03 21.65
CA PHE A 381 -11.29 7.38 20.24
C PHE A 381 -10.42 6.54 19.29
N VAL A 382 -9.12 6.38 19.61
CA VAL A 382 -8.20 5.56 18.81
C VAL A 382 -8.59 4.09 18.81
N ARG A 383 -8.92 3.54 20.00
CA ARG A 383 -9.31 2.13 20.16
C ARG A 383 -10.67 1.80 19.53
N GLY A 384 -11.60 2.75 19.49
CA GLY A 384 -12.95 2.56 18.96
C GLY A 384 -13.12 3.18 17.57
N PRO A 385 -13.71 4.39 17.45
CA PRO A 385 -14.09 5.00 16.17
C PRO A 385 -12.99 5.00 15.10
N LEU A 386 -11.75 5.40 15.45
CA LEU A 386 -10.66 5.43 14.48
C LEU A 386 -10.30 4.01 14.01
N ARG A 387 -10.16 3.06 14.94
CA ARG A 387 -9.88 1.66 14.58
C ARG A 387 -10.98 1.10 13.67
N GLU A 388 -12.24 1.35 13.98
CA GLU A 388 -13.38 0.91 13.16
C GLU A 388 -13.35 1.53 11.75
N GLU A 389 -13.09 2.83 11.66
CA GLU A 389 -12.92 3.50 10.37
C GLU A 389 -11.76 2.89 9.58
N LEU A 390 -10.63 2.64 10.22
CA LEU A 390 -9.44 2.08 9.58
C LEU A 390 -9.62 0.62 9.16
N LEU A 391 -10.42 -0.16 9.89
CA LEU A 391 -10.79 -1.53 9.55
C LEU A 391 -11.87 -1.59 8.46
N GLY A 392 -12.81 -0.64 8.47
CA GLY A 392 -13.87 -0.51 7.47
C GLY A 392 -13.41 0.16 6.18
N ALA A 393 -12.31 0.93 6.24
CA ALA A 393 -11.72 1.58 5.08
C ALA A 393 -11.31 0.52 4.07
N ARG A 394 -11.90 0.59 2.87
CA ARG A 394 -11.41 -0.20 1.74
C ARG A 394 -9.94 0.14 1.53
N PRO A 395 -9.06 -0.87 1.36
CA PRO A 395 -7.67 -0.60 1.07
C PRO A 395 -7.60 0.34 -0.14
N SER A 396 -6.79 1.39 -0.04
CA SER A 396 -6.59 2.35 -1.14
C SER A 396 -5.81 1.76 -2.31
N THR A 397 -5.67 0.43 -2.33
CA THR A 397 -5.03 -0.30 -3.41
C THR A 397 -5.86 -0.12 -4.68
N PRO A 398 -5.19 0.14 -5.83
CA PRO A 398 -5.88 0.17 -7.10
C PRO A 398 -6.41 -1.24 -7.40
N LEU A 399 -7.71 -1.44 -7.14
CA LEU A 399 -8.41 -2.73 -7.11
C LEU A 399 -8.13 -3.61 -8.34
N VAL A 400 -7.86 -2.99 -9.49
CA VAL A 400 -7.59 -3.66 -10.75
C VAL A 400 -6.08 -3.79 -11.05
N ALA A 401 -5.26 -2.80 -10.66
CA ALA A 401 -3.88 -2.75 -11.12
C ALA A 401 -2.98 -3.78 -10.43
N TYR A 402 -3.19 -4.05 -9.14
CA TYR A 402 -2.36 -5.01 -8.41
C TYR A 402 -2.58 -6.45 -8.90
N PRO A 403 -3.83 -6.94 -9.05
CA PRO A 403 -4.05 -8.26 -9.66
C PRO A 403 -3.47 -8.38 -11.07
N LEU A 404 -3.64 -7.37 -11.93
CA LEU A 404 -3.09 -7.43 -13.29
C LEU A 404 -1.56 -7.43 -13.30
N LEU A 405 -0.90 -6.70 -12.40
CA LEU A 405 0.56 -6.74 -12.27
C LEU A 405 1.04 -8.09 -11.77
N LEU A 406 0.33 -8.70 -10.81
CA LEU A 406 0.61 -10.06 -10.35
C LEU A 406 0.52 -11.06 -11.50
N LEU A 407 -0.53 -10.97 -12.33
CA LEU A 407 -0.73 -11.87 -13.46
C LEU A 407 0.21 -11.61 -14.66
N SER A 408 1.00 -10.54 -14.65
CA SER A 408 1.80 -10.14 -15.80
C SER A 408 2.82 -11.20 -16.27
N PRO A 409 3.55 -11.92 -15.40
CA PRO A 409 4.48 -12.97 -15.84
C PRO A 409 3.73 -14.18 -16.42
N ALA A 410 2.66 -14.64 -15.76
CA ALA A 410 1.83 -15.73 -16.25
C ALA A 410 1.20 -15.44 -17.63
N ILE A 411 0.70 -14.22 -17.82
CA ILE A 411 0.18 -13.75 -19.11
C ILE A 411 1.28 -13.76 -20.18
N ALA A 412 2.47 -13.24 -19.88
CA ALA A 412 3.60 -13.23 -20.81
C ALA A 412 4.03 -14.65 -21.21
N SER A 413 4.02 -15.59 -20.27
CA SER A 413 4.29 -17.01 -20.53
C SER A 413 3.27 -17.62 -21.48
N SER A 414 1.98 -17.41 -21.23
CA SER A 414 0.94 -17.90 -22.14
C SER A 414 1.01 -17.27 -23.52
N LEU A 415 1.34 -15.98 -23.63
CA LEU A 415 1.55 -15.33 -24.91
C LEU A 415 2.77 -15.88 -25.66
N THR A 416 3.83 -16.25 -24.93
CA THR A 416 5.02 -16.91 -25.50
C THR A 416 4.66 -18.26 -26.12
N PHE A 417 3.89 -19.08 -25.40
CA PHE A 417 3.44 -20.37 -25.91
C PHE A 417 2.45 -20.22 -27.09
N LEU A 418 1.51 -19.27 -27.00
CA LEU A 418 0.56 -18.96 -28.08
C LEU A 418 1.27 -18.53 -29.36
N ALA A 419 2.29 -17.67 -29.26
CA ALA A 419 3.11 -17.26 -30.40
C ALA A 419 3.85 -18.47 -31.00
N GLY A 420 4.33 -19.39 -30.16
CA GLY A 420 4.93 -20.65 -30.59
C GLY A 420 3.96 -21.53 -31.38
N LEU A 421 2.75 -21.76 -30.85
CA LEU A 421 1.70 -22.52 -31.54
C LEU A 421 1.35 -21.88 -32.89
N TRP A 422 1.18 -20.56 -32.93
CA TRP A 422 0.91 -19.83 -34.17
C TRP A 422 2.01 -20.07 -35.21
N ARG A 423 3.27 -19.89 -34.83
CA ARG A 423 4.41 -20.10 -35.73
C ARG A 423 4.62 -21.56 -36.11
N GLY A 424 4.20 -22.50 -35.27
CA GLY A 424 4.18 -23.93 -35.56
C GLY A 424 3.07 -24.34 -36.53
N GLY A 425 2.20 -23.43 -36.95
CA GLY A 425 1.08 -23.72 -37.85
C GLY A 425 -0.09 -24.40 -37.16
N ALA A 426 -0.27 -24.18 -35.84
CA ALA A 426 -1.40 -24.72 -35.12
C ALA A 426 -2.73 -24.22 -35.72
N PRO A 427 -3.73 -25.10 -35.90
CA PRO A 427 -5.05 -24.70 -36.36
C PRO A 427 -5.71 -23.64 -35.46
N VAL A 428 -6.53 -22.76 -36.04
CA VAL A 428 -7.21 -21.67 -35.31
C VAL A 428 -8.02 -22.17 -34.12
N HIS A 429 -8.70 -23.31 -34.24
CA HIS A 429 -9.47 -23.88 -33.13
C HIS A 429 -8.58 -24.33 -31.95
N CYS A 430 -7.35 -24.78 -32.21
CA CYS A 430 -6.37 -25.10 -31.17
C CYS A 430 -5.91 -23.83 -30.44
N LEU A 431 -5.67 -22.75 -31.19
CA LEU A 431 -5.30 -21.45 -30.62
C LEU A 431 -6.44 -20.87 -29.76
N LEU A 432 -7.68 -20.91 -30.25
CA LEU A 432 -8.86 -20.47 -29.49
C LEU A 432 -9.06 -21.31 -28.22
N SER A 433 -8.93 -22.64 -28.34
CA SER A 433 -8.99 -23.54 -27.18
C SER A 433 -7.91 -23.19 -26.15
N TYR A 434 -6.68 -22.91 -26.59
CA TYR A 434 -5.60 -22.49 -25.70
C TYR A 434 -5.90 -21.16 -25.00
N VAL A 435 -6.43 -20.17 -25.73
CA VAL A 435 -6.84 -18.89 -25.13
C VAL A 435 -7.96 -19.08 -24.10
N MET A 436 -8.97 -19.90 -24.39
CA MET A 436 -10.05 -20.15 -23.44
C MET A 436 -9.58 -20.97 -22.22
N GLY A 437 -8.83 -22.05 -22.44
CA GLY A 437 -8.41 -22.96 -21.39
C GLY A 437 -7.23 -22.43 -20.58
N SER A 438 -6.12 -22.12 -21.24
CA SER A 438 -4.88 -21.70 -20.57
C SER A 438 -4.92 -20.21 -20.17
N PHE A 439 -5.32 -19.32 -21.08
CA PHE A 439 -5.27 -17.89 -20.77
C PHE A 439 -6.38 -17.46 -19.79
N LEU A 440 -7.64 -17.77 -20.10
CA LEU A 440 -8.78 -17.41 -19.24
C LEU A 440 -8.91 -18.37 -18.04
N GLY A 441 -8.99 -19.68 -18.31
CA GLY A 441 -9.16 -20.68 -17.26
C GLY A 441 -7.98 -20.74 -16.29
N PHE A 442 -6.79 -21.01 -16.80
CA PHE A 442 -5.62 -21.20 -15.95
C PHE A 442 -5.07 -19.88 -15.37
N ASN A 443 -4.70 -18.88 -16.18
CA ASN A 443 -4.08 -17.68 -15.62
C ASN A 443 -5.06 -16.79 -14.84
N ILE A 444 -6.26 -16.54 -15.37
CA ILE A 444 -7.16 -15.58 -14.74
C ILE A 444 -7.94 -16.22 -13.60
N LEU A 445 -8.53 -17.40 -13.80
CA LEU A 445 -9.37 -18.00 -12.77
C LEU A 445 -8.55 -18.82 -11.77
N TRP A 446 -7.74 -19.77 -12.26
CA TRP A 446 -7.01 -20.69 -11.39
C TRP A 446 -5.88 -20.01 -10.62
N VAL A 447 -4.92 -19.38 -11.30
CA VAL A 447 -3.79 -18.71 -10.63
C VAL A 447 -4.28 -17.65 -9.65
N PHE A 448 -5.27 -16.84 -10.02
CA PHE A 448 -5.87 -15.86 -9.10
C PHE A 448 -6.50 -16.53 -7.86
N SER A 449 -7.20 -17.65 -8.03
CA SER A 449 -7.76 -18.42 -6.91
C SER A 449 -6.66 -19.00 -6.02
N CYS A 450 -5.59 -19.52 -6.60
CA CYS A 450 -4.43 -20.04 -5.87
C CYS A 450 -3.72 -18.95 -5.09
N VAL A 451 -3.47 -17.79 -5.71
CA VAL A 451 -2.90 -16.61 -5.05
C VAL A 451 -3.80 -16.17 -3.89
N SER A 452 -5.12 -16.13 -4.10
CA SER A 452 -6.10 -15.77 -3.06
C SER A 452 -6.11 -16.74 -1.88
N LEU A 453 -6.13 -18.05 -2.16
CA LEU A 453 -6.01 -19.11 -1.14
C LEU A 453 -4.69 -19.01 -0.38
N PHE A 454 -3.61 -18.74 -1.11
CA PHE A 454 -2.28 -18.59 -0.57
C PHE A 454 -2.20 -17.38 0.40
N PHE A 455 -2.75 -16.22 0.02
CA PHE A 455 -2.88 -15.07 0.92
C PHE A 455 -3.73 -15.39 2.14
N TYR A 456 -4.87 -16.05 1.95
CA TYR A 456 -5.75 -16.47 3.04
C TYR A 456 -5.03 -17.36 4.05
N LEU A 457 -4.29 -18.37 3.59
CA LEU A 457 -3.55 -19.28 4.47
C LEU A 457 -2.39 -18.56 5.19
N CYS A 458 -1.72 -17.63 4.52
CA CYS A 458 -0.68 -16.81 5.16
C CYS A 458 -1.23 -15.86 6.22
N ASP A 459 -2.43 -15.31 6.03
CA ASP A 459 -3.14 -14.50 7.03
C ASP A 459 -3.56 -15.38 8.21
N HIS A 460 -4.24 -16.50 7.93
CA HIS A 460 -4.75 -17.40 8.96
C HIS A 460 -3.64 -18.02 9.83
N PHE A 461 -2.49 -18.35 9.24
CA PHE A 461 -1.33 -18.88 9.93
C PHE A 461 -0.21 -17.86 10.14
N ALA A 462 -0.54 -16.56 10.14
CA ALA A 462 0.44 -15.47 10.28
C ALA A 462 1.31 -15.62 11.54
N GLU A 463 0.69 -15.98 12.66
CA GLU A 463 1.38 -16.15 13.93
C GLU A 463 2.23 -17.43 13.96
N PRO A 464 3.49 -17.35 14.41
CA PRO A 464 4.34 -18.51 14.57
C PRO A 464 3.80 -19.41 15.68
N ARG A 465 3.46 -20.66 15.35
CA ARG A 465 3.19 -21.70 16.36
C ARG A 465 4.47 -22.12 17.09
N TRP A 466 5.61 -21.98 16.41
CA TRP A 466 6.93 -22.30 16.96
C TRP A 466 7.92 -21.15 16.68
N PRO A 467 8.60 -20.63 17.70
CA PRO A 467 9.56 -19.53 17.51
C PRO A 467 10.86 -20.00 16.83
N GLY A 468 11.62 -19.05 16.31
CA GLY A 468 12.96 -19.29 15.76
C GLY A 468 12.95 -20.02 14.41
N ILE A 469 13.83 -20.99 14.23
CA ILE A 469 14.00 -21.70 12.94
C ILE A 469 12.78 -22.54 12.54
N PHE A 470 11.98 -22.99 13.52
CA PHE A 470 10.77 -23.77 13.27
C PHE A 470 9.65 -22.95 12.62
N ASP A 471 9.77 -21.64 12.61
CA ASP A 471 8.86 -20.74 11.90
C ASP A 471 8.92 -20.94 10.36
N TYR A 472 10.10 -21.31 9.85
CA TYR A 472 10.28 -21.72 8.46
C TYR A 472 9.61 -23.07 8.19
N LEU A 473 9.65 -24.00 9.16
CA LEU A 473 8.99 -25.31 9.02
C LEU A 473 7.47 -25.14 8.93
N GLN A 474 6.86 -24.25 9.73
CA GLN A 474 5.43 -23.91 9.58
C GLN A 474 5.12 -23.40 8.18
N THR A 475 5.96 -22.52 7.63
CA THR A 475 5.78 -22.02 6.27
C THR A 475 5.88 -23.16 5.25
N LEU A 476 6.88 -24.03 5.37
CA LEU A 476 7.07 -25.19 4.49
C LEU A 476 5.87 -26.15 4.51
N LEU A 477 5.29 -26.39 5.68
CA LEU A 477 4.10 -27.24 5.84
C LEU A 477 2.86 -26.60 5.19
N ILE A 478 2.73 -25.28 5.22
CA ILE A 478 1.64 -24.58 4.50
C ILE A 478 1.89 -24.70 3.00
N SER A 479 3.13 -24.44 2.54
CA SER A 479 3.51 -24.54 1.12
C SER A 479 3.23 -25.93 0.56
N SER A 480 3.63 -26.99 1.28
CA SER A 480 3.45 -28.37 0.83
C SER A 480 1.99 -28.78 0.75
N ARG A 481 1.14 -28.30 1.67
CA ARG A 481 -0.31 -28.53 1.61
C ARG A 481 -0.97 -27.80 0.45
N ILE A 482 -0.60 -26.55 0.20
CA ILE A 482 -1.11 -25.80 -0.96
C ILE A 482 -0.72 -26.52 -2.24
N TRP A 483 0.54 -26.95 -2.33
CA TRP A 483 1.03 -27.67 -3.49
C TRP A 483 0.26 -28.98 -3.72
N PHE A 484 0.02 -29.76 -2.67
CA PHE A 484 -0.78 -30.99 -2.75
C PHE A 484 -2.23 -30.73 -3.18
N LEU A 485 -2.81 -29.57 -2.85
CA LEU A 485 -4.14 -29.19 -3.30
C LEU A 485 -4.16 -28.70 -4.76
N MET A 486 -3.00 -28.29 -5.29
CA MET A 486 -2.86 -27.75 -6.64
C MET A 486 -2.40 -28.80 -7.66
N SER A 487 -1.74 -29.87 -7.21
CA SER A 487 -1.38 -31.06 -7.99
C SER A 487 -2.54 -32.02 -8.12
#